data_AF-A0A8J8DTI8-F1
#
_entry.id   AF-A0A8J8DTI8-F1
#
_cell.length_a   1.000
_cell.length_b   1.000
_cell.length_c   1.000
_cell.angle_alpha   90.00
_cell.angle_beta   90.00
_cell.angle_gamma   90.00
#
_symmetry.space_group_name_H-M   'P 1'
#
loop_
_entity.id
_entity.type
_entity.pdbx_description
1 polymer ?
#
loop_
_entity_poly.entity_id
_entity_poly.type
_entity_poly.pdbx_seq_one_letter_code
_entity_poly.pdbx_strand_id
1 'polypeptide(L)' 'MAGQKKNHGDDEEEKIRDVLPWGKSNFLSDVIAERKRERSEALEIVENLVDPNVLPDEIKPIIKKPDKKELIGE' A
#
# COMPACT_ATOMS: atom_id res chain seq x y z
N MET A 1 -13.51 18.64 -29.55
CA MET A 1 -13.16 19.04 -28.18
C MET A 1 -13.08 17.78 -27.35
N ALA A 2 -11.86 17.37 -26.96
CA ALA A 2 -11.66 16.15 -26.17
C ALA A 2 -11.97 16.47 -24.72
N GLY A 3 -13.05 15.91 -24.19
CA GLY A 3 -13.39 16.00 -22.77
C GLY A 3 -12.33 15.25 -21.96
N GLN A 4 -11.53 16.00 -21.20
CA GLN A 4 -10.68 15.43 -20.16
C GLN A 4 -11.58 14.69 -19.17
N LYS A 5 -11.42 13.36 -19.09
CA LYS A 5 -11.91 12.58 -17.95
C LYS A 5 -11.08 13.05 -16.75
N LYS A 6 -11.62 13.97 -15.93
CA LYS A 6 -11.07 14.22 -14.60
C LYS A 6 -11.06 12.89 -13.86
N ASN A 7 -9.91 12.52 -13.30
CA ASN A 7 -9.85 11.32 -12.48
C ASN A 7 -10.62 11.60 -11.18
N HIS A 8 -11.29 10.60 -10.62
CA HIS A 8 -12.12 10.79 -9.43
C HIS A 8 -11.35 11.42 -8.24
N GLY A 9 -10.04 11.17 -8.15
CA GLY A 9 -9.17 11.80 -7.15
C GLY A 9 -8.90 13.28 -7.37
N ASP A 10 -9.00 13.79 -8.60
CA ASP A 10 -8.79 15.23 -8.89
C ASP A 10 -9.93 16.07 -8.30
N ASP A 11 -11.17 15.55 -8.34
CA ASP A 11 -12.35 16.23 -7.79
C ASP A 11 -12.33 16.28 -6.25
N GLU A 12 -11.71 15.30 -5.60
CA GLU A 12 -11.57 15.25 -4.14
C GLU A 12 -10.44 16.17 -3.66
N GLU A 13 -9.33 16.22 -4.40
CA GLU A 13 -8.21 17.13 -4.15
C GLU A 13 -8.65 18.60 -4.30
N GLU A 14 -9.51 18.91 -5.27
CA GLU A 14 -10.11 20.23 -5.47
C GLU A 14 -10.96 20.65 -4.25
N LYS A 15 -11.81 19.75 -3.73
CA LYS A 15 -12.60 20.00 -2.52
C LYS A 15 -11.73 20.23 -1.28
N ILE A 16 -10.62 19.51 -1.13
CA ILE A 16 -9.69 19.75 -0.02
C ILE A 16 -9.05 21.14 -0.15
N ARG A 17 -8.67 21.54 -1.37
CA ARG A 17 -8.09 22.87 -1.62
C ARG A 17 -9.08 23.99 -1.29
N ASP A 18 -10.37 23.79 -1.53
CA ASP A 18 -11.41 24.77 -1.17
C ASP A 18 -11.48 25.01 0.35
N VAL A 19 -11.20 23.99 1.16
CA VAL A 19 -11.22 24.08 2.64
C VAL A 19 -9.88 24.50 3.20
N LEU A 20 -8.77 24.02 2.61
CA LEU A 20 -7.40 24.24 3.05
C LEU A 20 -6.54 24.77 1.90
N PRO A 21 -6.73 26.03 1.47
CA PRO A 21 -6.05 26.59 0.30
C PRO A 21 -4.54 26.79 0.50
N TRP A 22 -4.08 26.82 1.75
CA TRP A 22 -2.66 26.85 2.11
C TRP A 22 -2.04 25.44 2.22
N GLY A 23 -2.87 24.40 2.13
CA GLY A 23 -2.43 23.02 2.12
C GLY A 23 -1.72 22.64 0.82
N LYS A 24 -0.98 21.53 0.86
CA LYS A 24 -0.34 20.99 -0.34
C LYS A 24 -1.40 20.62 -1.37
N SER A 25 -1.10 20.92 -2.63
CA SER A 25 -2.01 20.72 -3.78
C SER A 25 -2.29 19.26 -4.13
N ASN A 26 -1.48 18.35 -3.61
CA ASN A 26 -1.42 16.92 -3.88
C ASN A 26 -1.49 16.12 -2.55
N PHE A 27 -2.20 16.66 -1.57
CA PHE A 27 -2.27 16.08 -0.24
C PHE A 27 -2.91 14.69 -0.23
N LEU A 28 -4.09 14.52 -0.85
CA LEU A 28 -4.80 13.24 -0.92
C LEU A 28 -3.97 12.20 -1.66
N SER A 29 -3.44 12.60 -2.81
CA SER A 29 -2.58 11.75 -3.63
C SER A 29 -1.32 11.30 -2.89
N ASP A 30 -0.64 12.20 -2.17
CA ASP A 30 0.53 11.87 -1.34
C ASP A 30 0.16 10.89 -0.21
N VAL A 31 -0.96 11.13 0.49
CA VAL A 31 -1.42 10.25 1.59
C VAL A 31 -1.78 8.86 1.08
N ILE A 32 -2.43 8.75 -0.08
CA ILE A 32 -2.76 7.47 -0.70
C ILE A 32 -1.47 6.72 -1.10
N ALA A 33 -0.50 7.44 -1.67
CA ALA A 33 0.78 6.86 -2.05
C ALA A 33 1.56 6.35 -0.82
N GLU A 34 1.61 7.15 0.23
CA GLU A 34 2.25 6.79 1.51
C GLU A 34 1.63 5.53 2.10
N ARG A 35 0.30 5.48 2.18
CA ARG A 35 -0.42 4.32 2.71
C ARG A 35 -0.17 3.04 1.91
N LYS A 36 -0.06 3.15 0.58
CA LYS A 36 0.32 2.01 -0.29
C LYS A 36 1.75 1.55 0.00
N ARG A 37 2.68 2.49 0.25
CA ARG A 37 4.07 2.19 0.60
C ARG A 37 4.14 1.45 1.93
N GLU A 38 3.53 2.00 2.98
CA GLU A 38 3.48 1.39 4.32
C GLU A 38 2.91 -0.03 4.28
N ARG A 39 1.82 -0.25 3.52
CA ARG A 39 1.25 -1.59 3.34
C ARG A 39 2.27 -2.55 2.71
N SER A 40 3.01 -2.12 1.70
CA SER A 40 4.00 -2.98 1.05
C SER A 40 5.17 -3.29 1.98
N GLU A 41 5.64 -2.32 2.75
CA GLU A 41 6.72 -2.51 3.75
C GLU A 41 6.29 -3.50 4.83
N ALA A 42 5.06 -3.39 5.35
CA ALA A 42 4.53 -4.33 6.33
C ALA A 42 4.46 -5.77 5.79
N LEU A 43 4.04 -5.93 4.52
CA LEU A 43 4.01 -7.25 3.86
C LEU A 43 5.42 -7.84 3.71
N GLU A 44 6.40 -7.02 3.34
CA GLU A 44 7.80 -7.44 3.23
C GLU A 44 8.38 -7.87 4.57
N ILE A 45 8.08 -7.14 5.65
CA ILE A 45 8.48 -7.52 7.00
C ILE A 45 7.91 -8.89 7.35
N VAL A 46 6.61 -9.10 7.16
CA VAL A 46 5.94 -10.38 7.44
C VAL A 46 6.53 -11.51 6.61
N GLU A 47 6.82 -11.26 5.34
CA GLU A 47 7.45 -12.24 4.46
C GLU A 47 8.86 -12.63 4.93
N ASN A 48 9.62 -11.66 5.43
CA ASN A 48 10.97 -11.86 5.95
C ASN A 48 11.03 -12.43 7.37
N LEU A 49 9.92 -12.48 8.12
CA LEU A 49 9.88 -13.14 9.44
C LEU A 49 10.11 -14.65 9.35
N VAL A 50 9.85 -15.25 8.19
CA VAL A 50 10.08 -16.67 7.93
C VAL A 50 11.30 -16.81 7.02
N ASP A 51 12.50 -16.90 7.61
CA ASP A 51 13.69 -17.35 6.88
C ASP A 51 13.78 -18.88 6.97
N PRO A 52 13.53 -19.61 5.86
CA PRO A 52 13.54 -21.07 5.86
C PRO A 52 14.94 -21.65 6.14
N ASN A 53 16.00 -20.88 5.97
CA ASN A 53 17.38 -21.35 6.10
C ASN A 53 17.83 -21.45 7.57
N VAL A 54 17.20 -20.71 8.47
CA VAL A 54 17.48 -20.76 9.93
C VAL A 54 16.60 -21.77 10.65
N LEU A 55 15.55 -22.27 10.01
CA LEU A 55 14.66 -23.27 10.59
C LEU A 55 15.28 -24.68 10.49
N PRO A 56 15.16 -25.53 11.53
CA PRO A 56 15.54 -26.95 11.44
C PRO A 56 14.76 -27.67 10.34
N ASP A 57 15.38 -28.64 9.66
CA ASP A 57 14.78 -29.39 8.54
C ASP A 57 13.43 -30.06 8.90
N GLU A 58 13.25 -30.41 10.16
CA GLU A 58 12.02 -31.00 10.72
C GLU A 58 10.85 -30.00 10.76
N ILE A 59 11.15 -28.70 10.87
CA ILE A 59 10.18 -27.62 11.08
C ILE A 59 9.83 -26.90 9.76
N LYS A 60 10.75 -26.91 8.77
CA LYS A 60 10.55 -26.33 7.43
C LYS A 60 9.25 -26.75 6.72
N PRO A 61 8.77 -28.01 6.79
CA PRO A 61 7.52 -28.41 6.14
C PRO A 61 6.26 -27.93 6.88
N ILE A 62 6.39 -27.56 8.15
CA ILE A 62 5.29 -27.14 9.02
C ILE A 62 5.04 -25.63 8.88
N ILE A 63 6.12 -24.85 8.78
CA ILE A 63 6.03 -23.39 8.63
C ILE A 63 5.84 -23.05 7.16
N LYS A 64 4.59 -22.76 6.77
CA LYS A 64 4.30 -22.13 5.48
C LYS A 64 4.78 -20.69 5.50
N LYS A 65 5.62 -20.33 4.52
CA LYS A 65 5.90 -18.92 4.22
C LYS A 65 4.61 -18.29 3.69
N PRO A 66 4.07 -17.24 4.33
CA PRO A 66 2.86 -16.60 3.86
C PRO A 66 3.11 -15.95 2.49
N ASP A 67 2.24 -16.22 1.50
CA ASP A 67 2.30 -15.54 0.21
C ASP A 67 1.74 -14.12 0.36
N LYS A 68 2.36 -13.15 -0.31
CA LYS A 68 1.87 -11.77 -0.40
C LYS A 68 0.40 -11.73 -0.85
N LYS A 69 -0.03 -12.65 -1.72
CA LYS A 69 -1.42 -12.77 -2.15
C LYS A 69 -2.37 -13.19 -1.03
N GLU A 70 -1.95 -14.13 -0.19
CA GLU A 70 -2.74 -14.58 0.98
C GLU A 70 -2.87 -13.48 2.03
N LEU A 71 -1.83 -12.65 2.19
CA LEU A 71 -1.83 -11.53 3.14
C LEU A 71 -2.68 -10.33 2.70
N ILE A 72 -2.90 -10.18 1.39
CA ILE A 72 -3.66 -9.05 0.83
C ILE A 72 -5.17 -9.28 0.89
N GLY A 73 -5.63 -10.53 1.03
CA GLY A 73 -7.05 -10.89 1.14
C GLY A 73 -7.86 -10.49 -0.09
N GLU A 74 -7.35 -10.82 -1.29
CA GLU A 74 -8.09 -10.70 -2.57
C GLU A 74 -8.98 -11.92 -2.85
#